data_AF-A0A383DKA4-F1
#
_entry.id   AF-A0A383DKA4-F1
#
_cell.length_a   1.000
_cell.length_b   1.000
_cell.length_c   1.000
_cell.angle_alpha   90.00
_cell.angle_beta   90.00
_cell.angle_gamma   90.00
#
_symmetry.space_group_name_H-M   'P 1'
#
loop_
_entity.id
_entity.type
_entity.pdbx_description
1 polymer ?
#
loop_
_entity_poly.entity_id
_entity_poly.type
_entity_poly.pdbx_seq_one_letter_code
_entity_poly.pdbx_strand_id
1 'polypeptide(L)'
;IIHLLIIQEFDLNQNLVFEWNAWNHLNIADYTNLDLTADNITWMHGNSIEIDSDENIIISNRRSSEIIKIDRNSGDVIWYLGGPNNDFMFTNDSCNGFSKQHDARRIENGNITLYDNGNDHEPPLSRALEYEIDEDEKIANLIWDFVQPDGYVGVAMGSVQRLPNENTLINWGTISNLGAIITEVDYDKNIVLEIQYPPDNHSYKVRKNNWQFQTNLIPGDVNLDDQIDVMDINY
;
A
#
# COMPACT_ATOMS: atom_id res chain seq x y z
N ILE A 1 16.28 -22.72 -0.87
CA ILE A 1 14.85 -22.43 -1.15
C ILE A 1 14.75 -20.98 -1.60
N ILE A 2 14.00 -20.70 -2.67
CA ILE A 2 13.79 -19.32 -3.14
C ILE A 2 12.30 -19.00 -2.98
N HIS A 3 11.99 -17.93 -2.27
CA HIS A 3 10.64 -17.36 -2.19
C HIS A 3 10.52 -16.25 -3.23
N LEU A 4 9.61 -16.43 -4.17
CA LEU A 4 9.35 -15.54 -5.29
C LEU A 4 7.88 -15.12 -5.30
N LEU A 5 7.54 -14.14 -6.14
CA LEU A 5 6.18 -13.66 -6.31
C LEU A 5 5.50 -14.34 -7.51
N ILE A 6 4.28 -14.82 -7.29
CA ILE A 6 3.34 -15.19 -8.34
C ILE A 6 2.10 -14.31 -8.18
N ILE A 7 1.67 -13.68 -9.27
CA ILE A 7 0.42 -12.93 -9.36
C ILE A 7 -0.56 -13.79 -10.15
N GLN A 8 -1.78 -13.92 -9.65
CA GLN A 8 -2.85 -14.64 -10.34
C GLN A 8 -4.10 -13.78 -10.38
N GLU A 9 -4.77 -13.79 -11.53
CA GLU A 9 -6.08 -13.19 -11.71
C GLU A 9 -7.10 -14.29 -12.00
N PHE A 10 -8.25 -14.20 -11.34
CA PHE A 10 -9.36 -15.14 -11.51
C PHE A 10 -10.61 -14.40 -11.97
N ASP A 11 -11.37 -15.03 -12.86
CA ASP A 11 -12.71 -14.54 -13.21
C ASP A 11 -13.73 -14.78 -12.08
N LEU A 12 -14.97 -14.31 -12.27
CA LEU A 12 -16.06 -14.51 -11.31
C LEU A 12 -16.43 -15.98 -11.07
N ASN A 13 -16.05 -16.88 -11.98
CA ASN A 13 -16.25 -18.32 -11.87
C ASN A 13 -15.03 -19.04 -11.27
N GLN A 14 -14.03 -18.30 -10.78
CA GLN A 14 -12.77 -18.81 -10.21
C GLN A 14 -11.87 -19.52 -11.23
N ASN A 15 -12.01 -19.23 -12.52
CA ASN A 15 -11.05 -19.69 -13.53
C ASN A 15 -9.82 -18.79 -13.51
N LEU A 16 -8.62 -19.37 -13.55
CA LEU A 16 -7.37 -18.62 -13.72
C LEU A 16 -7.35 -18.01 -15.14
N VAL A 17 -7.30 -16.68 -15.23
CA VAL A 17 -7.28 -15.95 -16.51
C VAL A 17 -5.95 -15.26 -16.79
N PHE A 18 -5.12 -15.07 -15.76
CA PHE A 18 -3.76 -14.53 -15.89
C PHE A 18 -2.88 -15.09 -14.77
N GLU A 19 -1.64 -15.44 -15.10
CA GLU A 19 -0.60 -15.76 -14.12
C GLU A 19 0.69 -15.08 -14.56
N TRP A 20 1.31 -14.37 -13.62
CA TRP A 20 2.65 -13.81 -13.78
C TRP A 20 3.56 -14.42 -12.72
N ASN A 21 4.62 -15.07 -13.16
CA ASN A 21 5.61 -15.68 -12.29
C ASN A 21 6.93 -14.93 -12.44
N ALA A 22 7.41 -14.33 -11.35
CA ALA A 22 8.63 -13.53 -11.35
C ALA A 22 9.83 -14.25 -11.99
N TRP A 23 9.92 -15.58 -11.86
CA TRP A 23 11.00 -16.37 -12.44
C TRP A 23 11.03 -16.36 -13.98
N ASN A 24 9.87 -16.19 -14.62
CA ASN A 24 9.75 -16.19 -16.08
C ASN A 24 10.04 -14.81 -16.69
N HIS A 25 9.90 -13.74 -15.90
CA HIS A 25 9.93 -12.37 -16.39
C HIS A 25 11.10 -11.54 -15.83
N LEU A 26 11.67 -11.94 -14.70
CA LEU A 26 12.77 -11.26 -14.03
C LEU A 26 14.00 -12.17 -13.93
N ASN A 27 15.17 -11.57 -13.74
CA ASN A 27 16.40 -12.29 -13.45
C ASN A 27 16.87 -11.96 -12.03
N ILE A 28 16.93 -12.99 -11.17
CA ILE A 28 17.37 -12.83 -9.77
C ILE A 28 18.79 -12.28 -9.64
N ALA A 29 19.64 -12.45 -10.66
CA ALA A 29 21.00 -11.94 -10.65
C ALA A 29 21.08 -10.40 -10.75
N ASP A 30 20.02 -9.73 -11.23
CA ASP A 30 19.98 -8.27 -11.34
C ASP A 30 19.77 -7.60 -9.97
N TYR A 31 19.31 -8.38 -8.98
CA TYR A 31 19.03 -7.93 -7.63
C TYR A 31 20.27 -7.93 -6.72
N THR A 32 21.06 -6.86 -6.84
CA THR A 32 22.35 -6.68 -6.13
C THR A 32 22.27 -6.62 -4.60
N ASN A 33 21.06 -6.51 -4.05
CA ASN A 33 20.76 -6.45 -2.61
C ASN A 33 20.37 -7.80 -1.99
N LEU A 34 20.54 -8.90 -2.72
CA LEU A 34 20.31 -10.26 -2.26
C LEU A 34 21.64 -10.98 -2.01
N ASP A 35 21.68 -11.79 -0.96
CA ASP A 35 22.72 -12.80 -0.80
C ASP A 35 22.30 -14.07 -1.54
N LEU A 36 22.83 -14.26 -2.75
CA LEU A 36 22.53 -15.43 -3.58
C LEU A 36 23.23 -16.72 -3.10
N THR A 37 24.07 -16.64 -2.07
CA THR A 37 24.75 -17.80 -1.47
C THR A 37 23.96 -18.40 -0.30
N ALA A 38 22.91 -17.72 0.16
CA ALA A 38 22.10 -18.16 1.28
C ALA A 38 21.26 -19.42 0.98
N ASP A 39 21.10 -20.30 1.97
CA ASP A 39 20.26 -21.50 1.86
C ASP A 39 18.77 -21.17 1.65
N ASN A 40 18.34 -19.98 2.09
CA ASN A 40 16.98 -19.49 1.97
C ASN A 40 16.99 -18.03 1.50
N ILE A 41 16.53 -17.80 0.27
CA ILE A 41 16.51 -16.50 -0.37
C ILE A 41 15.06 -16.06 -0.50
N THR A 42 14.67 -15.02 0.23
CA THR A 42 13.46 -14.26 -0.13
C THR A 42 13.86 -13.30 -1.23
N TRP A 43 13.52 -13.64 -2.48
CA TRP A 43 13.78 -12.79 -3.64
C TRP A 43 12.76 -11.66 -3.68
N MET A 44 11.48 -12.01 -3.58
CA MET A 44 10.40 -11.02 -3.61
C MET A 44 9.50 -11.18 -2.39
N HIS A 45 9.04 -10.04 -1.90
CA HIS A 45 8.04 -9.94 -0.85
C HIS A 45 6.99 -8.93 -1.32
N GLY A 46 6.12 -9.40 -2.23
CA GLY A 46 4.99 -8.62 -2.73
C GLY A 46 4.01 -8.31 -1.61
N ASN A 47 3.72 -7.03 -1.36
CA ASN A 47 2.84 -6.60 -0.26
C ASN A 47 1.75 -5.61 -0.68
N SER A 48 1.74 -5.17 -1.93
CA SER A 48 0.60 -4.50 -2.54
C SER A 48 0.55 -4.80 -4.03
N ILE A 49 -0.67 -4.82 -4.56
CA ILE A 49 -0.98 -4.94 -5.98
C ILE A 49 -2.15 -4.00 -6.29
N GLU A 50 -2.15 -3.38 -7.46
CA GLU A 50 -3.24 -2.56 -8.00
C GLU A 50 -3.26 -2.62 -9.52
N ILE A 51 -4.45 -2.46 -10.11
CA ILE A 51 -4.61 -2.17 -11.53
C ILE A 51 -4.46 -0.66 -11.70
N ASP A 52 -3.43 -0.24 -12.43
CA ASP A 52 -3.12 1.15 -12.74
C ASP A 52 -4.16 1.75 -13.70
N SER A 53 -4.17 3.07 -13.87
CA SER A 53 -5.15 3.78 -14.71
C SER A 53 -5.12 3.41 -16.20
N ASP A 54 -4.03 2.78 -16.65
CA ASP A 54 -3.83 2.27 -18.01
C ASP A 54 -4.04 0.74 -18.12
N GLU A 55 -4.72 0.15 -17.13
CA GLU A 55 -5.04 -1.29 -17.03
C GLU A 55 -3.83 -2.23 -16.87
N ASN A 56 -2.63 -1.66 -16.65
CA ASN A 56 -1.44 -2.40 -16.27
C ASN A 56 -1.42 -2.70 -14.77
N ILE A 57 -0.47 -3.51 -14.31
CA ILE A 57 -0.38 -3.91 -12.91
C ILE A 57 0.76 -3.15 -12.23
N ILE A 58 0.48 -2.51 -11.10
CA ILE A 58 1.51 -2.00 -10.18
C ILE A 58 1.61 -2.95 -8.98
N ILE A 59 2.84 -3.37 -8.66
CA ILE A 59 3.14 -4.12 -7.43
C ILE A 59 4.20 -3.43 -6.60
N SER A 60 4.11 -3.61 -5.28
CA SER A 60 5.18 -3.25 -4.35
C SER A 60 5.93 -4.50 -3.92
N ASN A 61 7.24 -4.53 -4.17
CA ASN A 61 8.15 -5.56 -3.66
C ASN A 61 8.97 -4.99 -2.50
N ARG A 62 8.50 -5.28 -1.28
CA ARG A 62 9.13 -4.84 -0.03
C ARG A 62 10.59 -5.25 0.06
N ARG A 63 10.92 -6.48 -0.39
CA ARG A 63 12.25 -7.05 -0.17
C ARG A 63 13.34 -6.16 -0.77
N SER A 64 13.06 -5.61 -1.94
CA SER A 64 14.00 -4.82 -2.72
C SER A 64 13.73 -3.33 -2.71
N SER A 65 12.76 -2.86 -1.92
CA SER A 65 12.41 -1.45 -1.83
C SER A 65 12.03 -0.87 -3.20
N GLU A 66 11.22 -1.61 -3.97
CA GLU A 66 10.87 -1.25 -5.35
C GLU A 66 9.39 -1.40 -5.63
N ILE A 67 8.89 -0.58 -6.55
CA ILE A 67 7.59 -0.72 -7.18
C ILE A 67 7.84 -1.12 -8.64
N ILE A 68 7.10 -2.11 -9.12
CA ILE A 68 7.22 -2.61 -10.50
C ILE A 68 5.90 -2.39 -11.20
N LYS A 69 5.94 -1.78 -12.39
CA LYS A 69 4.80 -1.74 -13.31
C LYS A 69 4.96 -2.83 -14.37
N ILE A 70 3.93 -3.63 -14.57
CA ILE A 70 3.91 -4.81 -15.42
C ILE A 70 2.81 -4.64 -16.46
N ASP A 71 3.13 -4.87 -17.74
CA ASP A 71 2.14 -4.97 -18.80
C ASP A 71 1.24 -6.17 -18.51
N ARG A 72 -0.06 -5.93 -18.32
CA ARG A 72 -0.99 -6.99 -17.91
C ARG A 72 -1.23 -8.02 -19.01
N ASN A 73 -0.98 -7.70 -20.28
CA ASN A 73 -1.24 -8.60 -21.39
C ASN A 73 -0.02 -9.48 -21.70
N SER A 74 1.18 -8.90 -21.75
CA SER A 74 2.41 -9.64 -22.07
C SER A 74 3.15 -10.16 -20.84
N GLY A 75 2.93 -9.55 -19.68
CA GLY A 75 3.71 -9.81 -18.46
C GLY A 75 5.10 -9.16 -18.46
N ASP A 76 5.42 -8.35 -19.48
CA ASP A 76 6.70 -7.64 -19.53
C ASP A 76 6.74 -6.53 -18.47
N VAL A 77 7.92 -6.25 -17.94
CA VAL A 77 8.12 -5.11 -17.04
C VAL A 77 8.18 -3.83 -17.86
N ILE A 78 7.37 -2.84 -17.47
CA ILE A 78 7.34 -1.50 -18.08
C ILE A 78 8.40 -0.61 -17.42
N TRP A 79 8.48 -0.62 -16.09
CA TRP A 79 9.52 0.09 -15.34
C TRP A 79 9.65 -0.38 -13.89
N TYR A 80 10.76 -0.01 -13.25
CA TYR A 80 11.04 -0.14 -11.82
C TYR A 80 11.20 1.23 -11.18
N LEU A 81 10.45 1.50 -10.12
CA LEU A 81 10.60 2.68 -9.28
C LEU A 81 11.23 2.28 -7.95
N GLY A 82 12.43 2.76 -7.67
CA GLY A 82 13.22 2.39 -6.49
C GLY A 82 13.97 1.06 -6.62
N GLY A 83 14.70 0.70 -5.58
CA GLY A 83 15.44 -0.57 -5.49
C GLY A 83 16.66 -0.70 -6.42
N PRO A 84 17.20 -1.92 -6.59
CA PRO A 84 18.44 -2.15 -7.32
C PRO A 84 18.32 -1.97 -8.85
N ASN A 85 17.10 -2.07 -9.39
CA ASN A 85 16.82 -1.98 -10.82
C ASN A 85 16.18 -0.63 -11.22
N ASN A 86 16.24 0.36 -10.34
CA ASN A 86 15.53 1.63 -10.46
C ASN A 86 15.77 2.36 -11.80
N ASP A 87 14.69 2.75 -12.46
CA ASP A 87 14.71 3.57 -13.68
C ASP A 87 14.62 5.08 -13.38
N PHE A 88 14.13 5.48 -12.20
CA PHE A 88 13.69 6.85 -11.94
C PHE A 88 14.70 7.69 -11.16
N MET A 89 14.83 8.96 -11.52
CA MET A 89 15.46 9.96 -10.67
C MET A 89 14.47 10.49 -9.63
N PHE A 90 14.79 10.32 -8.34
CA PHE A 90 14.02 10.95 -7.26
C PHE A 90 14.42 12.42 -7.13
N THR A 91 13.43 13.30 -7.13
CA THR A 91 13.63 14.75 -6.95
C THR A 91 12.78 15.26 -5.79
N ASN A 92 13.27 16.30 -5.11
CA ASN A 92 12.66 16.87 -3.91
C ASN A 92 12.44 15.91 -2.74
N ASP A 93 13.04 14.72 -2.77
CA ASP A 93 13.09 13.81 -1.62
C ASP A 93 14.50 13.80 -0.99
N SER A 94 14.60 14.26 0.26
CA SER A 94 15.85 14.21 1.03
C SER A 94 16.36 12.80 1.33
N CYS A 95 15.47 11.80 1.32
CA CYS A 95 15.82 10.38 1.49
C CYS A 95 16.17 9.70 0.16
N ASN A 96 16.04 10.40 -0.97
CA ASN A 96 16.28 9.87 -2.31
C ASN A 96 15.47 8.58 -2.60
N GLY A 97 14.19 8.59 -2.24
CA GLY A 97 13.26 7.49 -2.41
C GLY A 97 12.82 6.86 -1.09
N PHE A 98 12.26 5.66 -1.18
CA PHE A 98 11.64 4.94 -0.05
C PHE A 98 12.36 3.61 0.23
N SER A 99 12.10 3.02 1.40
CA SER A 99 12.60 1.69 1.72
C SER A 99 11.56 0.81 2.41
N LYS A 100 11.53 -0.48 2.01
CA LYS A 100 10.62 -1.52 2.54
C LYS A 100 9.14 -1.12 2.54
N GLN A 101 8.74 -0.31 1.57
CA GLN A 101 7.45 0.34 1.46
C GLN A 101 6.27 -0.64 1.40
N HIS A 102 5.09 -0.12 1.73
CA HIS A 102 3.81 -0.78 1.57
C HIS A 102 2.83 0.12 0.81
N ASP A 103 1.78 -0.53 0.31
CA ASP A 103 0.59 0.14 -0.21
C ASP A 103 0.86 1.17 -1.31
N ALA A 104 1.73 0.83 -2.25
CA ALA A 104 1.90 1.60 -3.49
C ALA A 104 0.59 1.62 -4.28
N ARG A 105 0.10 2.83 -4.58
CA ARG A 105 -1.17 3.05 -5.24
C ARG A 105 -1.12 4.22 -6.21
N ARG A 106 -1.64 4.06 -7.43
CA ARG A 106 -1.92 5.19 -8.33
C ARG A 106 -3.24 5.83 -7.90
N ILE A 107 -3.22 7.14 -7.66
CA ILE A 107 -4.42 7.91 -7.31
C ILE A 107 -4.95 8.66 -8.53
N GLU A 108 -6.19 9.17 -8.45
CA GLU A 108 -6.94 9.70 -9.60
C GLU A 108 -6.23 10.83 -10.38
N ASN A 109 -5.34 11.58 -9.73
CA ASN A 109 -4.55 12.65 -10.37
C ASN A 109 -3.30 12.13 -11.14
N GLY A 110 -3.05 10.82 -11.16
CA GLY A 110 -1.89 10.20 -11.81
C GLY A 110 -0.66 10.03 -10.90
N ASN A 111 -0.70 10.58 -9.68
CA ASN A 111 0.39 10.43 -8.73
C ASN A 111 0.39 9.05 -8.08
N ILE A 112 1.54 8.65 -7.54
CA ILE A 112 1.67 7.44 -6.74
C ILE A 112 1.77 7.81 -5.26
N THR A 113 0.87 7.26 -4.46
CA THR A 113 0.97 7.27 -2.99
C THR A 113 1.55 5.96 -2.48
N LEU A 114 2.32 6.02 -1.41
CA LEU A 114 2.85 4.82 -0.74
C LEU A 114 3.20 5.11 0.72
N TYR A 115 3.20 4.06 1.54
CA TYR A 115 3.74 4.10 2.90
C TYR A 115 5.21 3.69 2.86
N ASP A 116 6.12 4.64 3.11
CA ASP A 116 7.55 4.39 3.24
C ASP A 116 7.83 3.94 4.68
N ASN A 117 8.08 2.64 4.88
CA ASN A 117 8.43 2.14 6.20
C ASN A 117 9.79 2.69 6.67
N GLY A 118 10.70 2.95 5.72
CA GLY A 118 11.95 3.64 5.99
C GLY A 118 12.98 2.85 6.78
N ASN A 119 12.91 1.51 6.74
CA ASN A 119 13.80 0.63 7.50
C ASN A 119 15.29 0.82 7.16
N ASP A 120 15.59 1.17 5.91
CA ASP A 120 16.96 1.30 5.41
C ASP A 120 17.43 2.77 5.35
N HIS A 121 16.62 3.71 5.87
CA HIS A 121 17.03 5.11 6.04
C HIS A 121 17.96 5.27 7.25
N GLU A 122 18.80 6.30 7.23
CA GLU A 122 19.75 6.59 8.31
C GLU A 122 19.57 8.03 8.84
N PRO A 123 18.89 8.22 10.00
CA PRO A 123 18.24 7.20 10.83
C PRO A 123 16.94 6.66 10.20
N PRO A 124 16.42 5.49 10.65
CA PRO A 124 15.15 4.96 10.18
C PRO A 124 14.00 5.95 10.36
N LEU A 125 13.16 6.10 9.34
CA LEU A 125 12.13 7.14 9.29
C LEU A 125 10.92 6.68 8.47
N SER A 126 9.77 6.46 9.10
CA SER A 126 8.55 6.15 8.35
C SER A 126 7.83 7.41 7.86
N ARG A 127 7.29 7.35 6.64
CA ARG A 127 6.64 8.49 5.96
C ARG A 127 5.44 8.03 5.15
N ALA A 128 4.40 8.86 5.10
CA ALA A 128 3.43 8.80 4.00
C ALA A 128 3.96 9.66 2.86
N LEU A 129 3.98 9.15 1.63
CA LEU A 129 4.53 9.86 0.46
C LEU A 129 3.52 9.93 -0.68
N GLU A 130 3.62 11.01 -1.46
CA GLU A 130 2.99 11.17 -2.76
C GLU A 130 4.02 11.68 -3.78
N TYR A 131 4.25 10.87 -4.81
CA TYR A 131 5.12 11.20 -5.93
C TYR A 131 4.30 11.54 -7.17
N GLU A 132 4.62 12.68 -7.79
CA GLU A 132 4.31 12.93 -9.19
C GLU A 132 5.29 12.13 -10.06
N ILE A 133 4.76 11.35 -11.00
CA ILE A 133 5.54 10.40 -11.81
C ILE A 133 5.52 10.83 -13.26
N ASP A 134 6.69 11.16 -13.79
CA ASP A 134 6.93 11.31 -15.23
C ASP A 134 7.54 10.00 -15.76
N GLU A 135 6.73 9.18 -16.44
CA GLU A 135 7.15 7.89 -16.97
C GLU A 135 8.04 8.01 -18.22
N ASP A 136 8.02 9.14 -18.92
CA ASP A 136 8.80 9.39 -20.14
C ASP A 136 10.22 9.84 -19.78
N GLU A 137 10.34 10.87 -18.94
CA GLU A 137 11.62 11.40 -18.46
C GLU A 137 12.20 10.60 -17.28
N LYS A 138 11.44 9.62 -16.76
CA LYS A 138 11.78 8.80 -15.60
C LYS A 138 12.11 9.65 -14.37
N ILE A 139 11.20 10.53 -14.00
CA ILE A 139 11.32 11.39 -12.81
C ILE A 139 10.22 11.04 -11.80
N ALA A 140 10.63 10.81 -10.55
CA ALA A 140 9.72 10.69 -9.41
C ALA A 140 9.92 11.93 -8.52
N ASN A 141 9.01 12.89 -8.63
CA ASN A 141 9.06 14.15 -7.91
C ASN A 141 8.22 14.06 -6.64
N LEU A 142 8.86 14.19 -5.46
CA LEU A 142 8.13 14.19 -4.19
C LEU A 142 7.37 15.52 -4.06
N ILE A 143 6.04 15.45 -4.11
CA ILE A 143 5.19 16.65 -4.02
C ILE A 143 4.53 16.81 -2.66
N TRP A 144 4.40 15.72 -1.90
CA TRP A 144 3.83 15.74 -0.57
C TRP A 144 4.36 14.57 0.27
N ASP A 145 4.61 14.85 1.54
CA ASP A 145 5.03 13.86 2.51
C ASP A 145 4.47 14.18 3.91
N PHE A 146 4.37 13.17 4.75
CA PHE A 146 4.07 13.35 6.16
C PHE A 146 4.84 12.36 7.02
N VAL A 147 5.48 12.88 8.05
CA VAL A 147 6.19 12.14 9.10
C VAL A 147 5.42 12.37 10.40
N GLN A 148 5.19 11.33 11.20
CA GLN A 148 4.51 11.50 12.47
C GLN A 148 5.38 12.33 13.44
N PRO A 149 4.93 13.48 13.97
CA PRO A 149 5.62 14.27 15.00
C PRO A 149 6.26 13.51 16.16
N ASP A 150 5.68 12.39 16.62
CA ASP A 150 6.25 11.58 17.71
C ASP A 150 7.40 10.67 17.27
N GLY A 151 7.74 10.67 15.97
CA GLY A 151 8.84 9.90 15.41
C GLY A 151 8.59 8.39 15.34
N TYR A 152 7.33 7.97 15.18
CA TYR A 152 6.99 6.55 15.05
C TYR A 152 7.65 5.93 13.81
N VAL A 153 8.31 4.80 14.01
CA VAL A 153 8.90 4.00 12.94
C VAL A 153 8.13 2.67 12.84
N GLY A 154 7.34 2.57 11.79
CA GLY A 154 6.58 1.38 11.43
C GLY A 154 7.39 0.45 10.55
N VAL A 155 7.99 -0.60 11.12
CA VAL A 155 8.97 -1.45 10.41
C VAL A 155 8.36 -2.46 9.43
N ALA A 156 7.05 -2.66 9.48
CA ALA A 156 6.30 -3.56 8.62
C ALA A 156 4.83 -3.12 8.52
N MET A 157 4.10 -3.62 7.52
CA MET A 157 2.71 -3.26 7.27
C MET A 157 2.57 -1.75 7.00
N GLY A 158 1.35 -1.23 7.09
CA GLY A 158 1.06 0.19 6.91
C GLY A 158 0.37 0.49 5.59
N SER A 159 -0.26 1.66 5.52
CA SER A 159 -1.02 2.08 4.35
C SER A 159 -1.18 3.59 4.30
N VAL A 160 -1.28 4.11 3.08
CA VAL A 160 -1.62 5.50 2.80
C VAL A 160 -2.85 5.51 1.90
N GLN A 161 -3.81 6.37 2.22
CA GLN A 161 -4.99 6.58 1.40
C GLN A 161 -5.31 8.07 1.33
N ARG A 162 -5.15 8.66 0.14
CA ARG A 162 -5.75 9.95 -0.18
C ARG A 162 -7.27 9.82 -0.16
N LEU A 163 -7.95 10.73 0.55
CA LEU A 163 -9.39 10.77 0.71
C LEU A 163 -10.03 11.82 -0.22
N PRO A 164 -11.34 11.73 -0.52
CA PRO A 164 -12.01 12.69 -1.41
C PRO A 164 -12.01 14.14 -0.95
N ASN A 165 -11.78 14.40 0.34
CA ASN A 165 -11.64 15.74 0.91
C ASN A 165 -10.17 16.21 0.98
N GLU A 166 -9.28 15.58 0.19
CA GLU A 166 -7.84 15.82 0.12
C GLU A 166 -7.02 15.46 1.37
N ASN A 167 -7.68 15.08 2.45
CA ASN A 167 -7.00 14.50 3.61
C ASN A 167 -6.31 13.18 3.23
N THR A 168 -5.30 12.82 4.01
CA THR A 168 -4.59 11.53 3.89
C THR A 168 -4.81 10.72 5.16
N LEU A 169 -5.37 9.52 5.01
CA LEU A 169 -5.43 8.52 6.06
C LEU A 169 -4.16 7.67 6.04
N ILE A 170 -3.51 7.53 7.19
CA ILE A 170 -2.22 6.84 7.35
C ILE A 170 -2.38 5.78 8.43
N ASN A 171 -2.02 4.54 8.13
CA ASN A 171 -1.75 3.49 9.11
C ASN A 171 -0.24 3.36 9.26
N TRP A 172 0.28 3.59 10.46
CA TRP A 172 1.71 3.55 10.74
C TRP A 172 2.28 2.13 10.89
N GLY A 173 1.47 1.09 10.66
CA GLY A 173 1.95 -0.29 10.63
C GLY A 173 2.43 -0.79 12.00
N THR A 174 3.46 -1.65 11.99
CA THR A 174 4.02 -2.26 13.20
C THR A 174 5.04 -1.35 13.85
N ILE A 175 4.66 -0.72 14.97
CA ILE A 175 5.53 0.11 15.81
C ILE A 175 5.91 -0.69 17.07
N SER A 176 7.15 -0.54 17.54
CA SER A 176 7.60 -1.23 18.74
C SER A 176 6.83 -0.76 19.99
N ASN A 177 6.33 -1.72 20.79
CA ASN A 177 5.63 -1.49 22.07
C ASN A 177 4.33 -0.68 21.99
N LEU A 178 3.77 -0.46 20.79
CA LEU A 178 2.50 0.27 20.59
C LEU A 178 1.55 -0.58 19.74
N GLY A 179 0.25 -0.36 19.96
CA GLY A 179 -0.78 -0.89 19.07
C GLY A 179 -0.79 -0.11 17.75
N ALA A 180 -1.70 -0.47 16.85
CA ALA A 180 -1.90 0.27 15.61
C ALA A 180 -2.18 1.74 15.89
N ILE A 181 -1.49 2.62 15.16
CA ILE A 181 -1.74 4.06 15.15
C ILE A 181 -2.25 4.41 13.77
N ILE A 182 -3.41 5.06 13.73
CA ILE A 182 -4.04 5.57 12.52
C ILE A 182 -4.20 7.07 12.66
N THR A 183 -3.70 7.81 11.70
CA THR A 183 -3.79 9.27 11.65
C THR A 183 -4.53 9.69 10.39
N GLU A 184 -5.39 10.69 10.47
CA GLU A 184 -5.86 11.43 9.31
C GLU A 184 -5.26 12.83 9.38
N VAL A 185 -4.63 13.25 8.29
CA VAL A 185 -4.01 14.57 8.15
C VAL A 185 -4.66 15.32 7.01
N ASP A 186 -4.81 16.64 7.14
CA ASP A 186 -5.14 17.47 5.98
C ASP A 186 -3.90 17.70 5.09
N TYR A 187 -4.09 18.33 3.93
CA TYR A 187 -3.00 18.56 2.97
C TYR A 187 -1.93 19.52 3.52
N ASP A 188 -2.33 20.44 4.41
CA ASP A 188 -1.44 21.37 5.12
C ASP A 188 -0.68 20.69 6.29
N LYS A 189 -0.82 19.36 6.43
CA LYS A 189 -0.14 18.51 7.41
C LYS A 189 -0.63 18.70 8.85
N ASN A 190 -1.85 19.21 9.06
CA ASN A 190 -2.48 19.21 10.37
C ASN A 190 -3.14 17.85 10.64
N ILE A 191 -2.91 17.29 11.82
CA ILE A 191 -3.60 16.07 12.27
C ILE A 191 -5.05 16.44 12.62
N VAL A 192 -6.01 15.83 11.95
CA VAL A 192 -7.46 16.04 12.18
C VAL A 192 -8.12 14.87 12.90
N LEU A 193 -7.47 13.71 12.92
CA LEU A 193 -7.90 12.53 13.67
C LEU A 193 -6.68 11.68 14.02
N GLU A 194 -6.67 11.11 15.23
CA GLU A 194 -5.76 10.04 15.59
C GLU A 194 -6.50 8.96 16.39
N ILE A 195 -6.21 7.70 16.06
CA ILE A 195 -6.74 6.51 16.73
C ILE A 195 -5.56 5.64 17.11
N GLN A 196 -5.47 5.30 18.39
CA GLN A 196 -4.48 4.36 18.90
C GLN A 196 -5.17 3.12 19.49
N TYR A 197 -4.74 1.95 19.03
CA TYR A 197 -5.20 0.67 19.54
C TYR A 197 -4.38 0.25 20.77
N PRO A 198 -4.91 -0.64 21.64
CA PRO A 198 -4.12 -1.22 22.73
C PRO A 198 -2.88 -1.97 22.19
N PRO A 199 -1.78 -2.08 22.97
CA PRO A 199 -0.48 -2.58 22.51
C PRO A 199 -0.48 -3.87 21.68
N ASP A 200 -1.31 -4.84 22.04
CA ASP A 200 -1.37 -6.16 21.37
C ASP A 200 -2.27 -6.18 20.12
N ASN A 201 -2.85 -5.04 19.72
CA ASN A 201 -3.78 -4.94 18.62
C ASN A 201 -3.11 -4.21 17.45
N HIS A 202 -2.81 -4.95 16.39
CA HIS A 202 -2.16 -4.44 15.20
C HIS A 202 -3.12 -4.43 14.01
N SER A 203 -2.89 -3.53 13.07
CA SER A 203 -3.64 -3.45 11.81
C SER A 203 -2.68 -3.51 10.64
N TYR A 204 -2.90 -4.45 9.73
CA TYR A 204 -2.06 -4.59 8.55
C TYR A 204 -2.24 -3.40 7.59
N LYS A 205 -3.50 -3.02 7.35
CA LYS A 205 -3.92 -1.94 6.45
C LYS A 205 -5.23 -1.37 6.98
N VAL A 206 -5.42 -0.07 6.82
CA VAL A 206 -6.66 0.62 7.18
C VAL A 206 -7.14 1.43 5.98
N ARG A 207 -8.45 1.42 5.74
CA ARG A 207 -9.12 2.17 4.67
C ARG A 207 -10.32 2.90 5.24
N LYS A 208 -10.58 4.10 4.74
CA LYS A 208 -11.77 4.90 5.03
C LYS A 208 -12.49 5.16 3.71
N ASN A 209 -13.76 4.79 3.66
CA ASN A 209 -14.64 5.00 2.52
C ASN A 209 -15.99 5.47 3.05
N ASN A 210 -16.83 6.01 2.17
CA ASN A 210 -18.25 6.15 2.48
C ASN A 210 -18.88 4.76 2.36
N TRP A 211 -19.32 4.20 3.47
CA TRP A 211 -20.04 2.93 3.47
C TRP A 211 -21.54 3.24 3.46
N GLN A 212 -22.24 2.74 2.45
CA GLN A 212 -23.69 2.62 2.48
C GLN A 212 -24.02 1.13 2.55
N PHE A 213 -24.56 0.71 3.68
CA PHE A 213 -25.18 -0.61 3.77
C PHE A 213 -26.64 -0.46 3.38
N GLN A 214 -27.05 -1.07 2.27
CA GLN A 214 -28.44 -1.47 2.12
C GLN A 214 -28.61 -2.75 2.93
N THR A 215 -29.10 -2.61 4.16
CA THR A 215 -29.63 -3.78 4.84
C THR A 215 -30.98 -4.05 4.17
N ASN A 216 -31.19 -5.26 3.66
CA ASN A 216 -32.53 -5.72 3.39
C ASN A 216 -33.18 -5.90 4.76
N LEU A 217 -33.74 -4.82 5.31
CA LEU A 217 -34.67 -4.92 6.43
C LEU A 217 -35.83 -5.76 5.88
N ILE A 218 -35.85 -7.04 6.25
CA ILE A 218 -37.10 -7.80 6.20
C ILE A 218 -38.03 -7.04 7.15
N PRO A 219 -39.23 -6.62 6.74
CA PRO A 219 -40.21 -6.10 7.68
C PRO A 219 -40.42 -7.15 8.77
N GLY A 220 -39.93 -6.85 9.97
CA GLY A 220 -40.02 -7.71 11.12
C GLY A 220 -40.65 -6.90 12.22
N ASP A 221 -41.86 -7.29 12.61
CA ASP A 221 -42.52 -6.82 13.81
C ASP A 221 -41.99 -7.68 14.97
N VAL A 222 -40.96 -7.15 15.63
CA VAL A 222 -40.21 -7.83 16.69
C VAL A 222 -40.89 -7.62 18.05
N ASN A 223 -41.77 -6.63 18.17
CA ASN A 223 -42.58 -6.36 19.36
C ASN A 223 -44.00 -7.01 19.30
N LEU A 224 -44.39 -7.56 18.15
CA LEU A 224 -45.65 -8.23 17.85
C LEU A 224 -46.90 -7.33 17.97
N ASP A 225 -46.82 -6.05 17.60
CA ASP A 225 -47.92 -5.08 17.63
C ASP A 225 -48.71 -4.93 16.32
N ASP A 226 -48.37 -5.75 15.31
CA ASP A 226 -48.90 -5.75 13.95
C ASP A 226 -48.63 -4.44 13.15
N GLN A 227 -47.68 -3.60 13.60
CA GLN A 227 -47.19 -2.42 12.87
C GLN A 227 -45.71 -2.55 12.52
N ILE A 228 -45.35 -2.20 11.28
CA ILE A 228 -43.96 -2.22 10.81
C ILE A 228 -43.39 -0.82 10.96
N ASP A 229 -42.60 -0.60 12.01
CA ASP A 229 -41.91 0.67 12.27
C ASP A 229 -40.38 0.50 12.35
N VAL A 230 -39.64 1.55 11.98
CA VAL A 230 -38.17 1.53 11.79
C VAL A 230 -37.37 1.37 13.09
N MET A 231 -38.02 1.45 14.26
CA MET A 231 -37.36 1.35 15.56
C MET A 231 -38.00 0.29 16.44
N ASP A 232 -37.83 -0.96 16.06
CA ASP A 232 -38.04 -2.07 16.98
C ASP A 232 -36.70 -2.47 17.61
N ILE A 233 -36.43 -1.93 18.79
CA ILE A 233 -35.28 -2.30 19.63
C ILE A 233 -35.82 -3.06 20.84
N ASN A 234 -35.46 -4.34 20.96
CA ASN A 234 -35.66 -5.11 22.19
C ASN A 234 -34.52 -4.83 23.17
N TYR A 235 -34.86 -4.68 24.45
CA TYR A 235 -33.91 -4.63 25.59
C TYR A 235 -33.52 -6.03 26.04
#